data_AF-A0A972KEF0-F1
#
_entry.id   AF-A0A972KEF0-F1
#
_cell.length_a   1.000
_cell.length_b   1.000
_cell.length_c   1.000
_cell.angle_alpha   90.00
_cell.angle_beta   90.00
_cell.angle_gamma   90.00
#
_symmetry.space_group_name_H-M   'P 1'
#
loop_
_entity.id
_entity.type
_entity.pdbx_description
1 polymer ?
#
loop_
_entity_poly.entity_id
_entity_poly.type
_entity_poly.pdbx_seq_one_letter_code
_entity_poly.pdbx_strand_id
1 'polypeptide(L)'
;MRTDQQLSYGHASLDTRPPQHSGYEVTMTDTTVENIGGADAYAQEGPLTTFFDTGGRDVVDSWAVRLMSLRTADIAKVKRTGPRPFAPVLPITMAS
;
A
#
# COMPACT_ATOMS: atom_id res chain seq x y z
N MET A 1 -33.99 34.93 13.55
CA MET A 1 -34.68 33.74 12.99
C MET A 1 -34.62 33.75 11.46
N ARG A 2 -33.59 33.17 10.87
CA ARG A 2 -33.69 32.12 9.84
C ARG A 2 -32.28 31.62 9.56
N THR A 3 -32.20 30.31 9.51
CA THR A 3 -31.06 29.41 9.64
C THR A 3 -30.12 29.44 8.44
N ASP A 4 -28.84 29.21 8.73
CA ASP A 4 -27.82 28.68 7.84
C ASP A 4 -28.33 27.58 6.91
N GLN A 5 -28.00 27.65 5.62
CA GLN A 5 -27.58 26.47 4.86
C GLN A 5 -26.99 26.88 3.51
N GLN A 6 -25.68 27.12 3.47
CA GLN A 6 -24.92 27.04 2.22
C GLN A 6 -24.14 25.73 2.22
N LEU A 7 -24.81 24.68 1.75
CA LEU A 7 -24.19 23.42 1.34
C LEU A 7 -23.40 23.68 0.06
N SER A 8 -22.07 23.72 0.15
CA SER A 8 -21.18 23.57 -1.00
C SER A 8 -20.04 22.64 -0.62
N TYR A 9 -20.34 21.34 -0.64
CA TYR A 9 -19.30 20.31 -0.77
C TYR A 9 -18.95 20.26 -2.25
N GLY A 10 -17.91 20.98 -2.66
CA GLY A 10 -17.46 21.04 -4.06
C GLY A 10 -15.95 20.93 -4.16
N HIS A 11 -15.48 19.73 -4.51
CA HIS A 11 -14.11 19.40 -4.91
C HIS A 11 -13.03 19.55 -3.82
N ALA A 12 -13.17 18.85 -2.70
CA ALA A 12 -11.97 18.38 -2.00
C ALA A 12 -11.26 17.41 -2.97
N SER A 13 -10.05 17.77 -3.39
CA SER A 13 -9.17 16.98 -4.25
C SER A 13 -9.13 15.53 -3.76
N LEU A 14 -9.88 14.66 -4.43
CA LEU A 14 -9.65 13.23 -4.35
C LEU A 14 -8.24 13.02 -4.89
N ASP A 15 -7.41 12.37 -4.10
CA ASP A 15 -6.10 11.87 -4.52
C ASP A 15 -4.90 12.82 -4.37
N THR A 16 -4.79 13.49 -3.23
CA THR A 16 -3.46 13.68 -2.66
C THR A 16 -3.39 12.94 -1.35
N ARG A 17 -3.34 11.60 -1.42
CA ARG A 17 -2.71 10.88 -0.32
C ARG A 17 -1.33 11.52 -0.17
N PRO A 18 -0.93 12.00 1.03
CA PRO A 18 0.47 12.38 1.22
C PRO A 18 1.31 11.20 0.74
N PRO A 19 2.43 11.42 0.03
CA PRO A 19 3.23 10.31 -0.47
C PRO A 19 3.59 9.44 0.73
N GLN A 20 2.86 8.35 0.89
CA GLN A 20 3.13 7.39 1.92
C GLN A 20 4.38 6.74 1.36
N HIS A 21 5.55 7.07 1.89
CA HIS A 21 6.82 6.51 1.45
C HIS A 21 6.90 5.02 1.86
N SER A 22 5.83 4.27 1.67
CA SER A 22 5.77 2.83 1.85
C SER A 22 6.37 2.19 0.61
N GLY A 23 7.30 1.28 0.84
CA GLY A 23 7.93 0.50 -0.18
C GLY A 23 8.70 -0.65 0.43
N TYR A 24 9.54 -1.26 -0.39
CA TYR A 24 10.43 -2.32 0.05
C TYR A 24 11.84 -2.08 -0.45
N GLU A 25 12.80 -2.33 0.43
CA GLU A 25 14.20 -2.54 0.10
C GLU A 25 14.40 -4.07 0.00
N VAL A 26 14.82 -4.54 -1.16
CA VAL A 26 15.05 -5.96 -1.44
C VAL A 26 16.55 -6.17 -1.63
N THR A 27 17.17 -6.92 -0.72
CA THR A 27 18.55 -7.37 -0.89
C THR A 27 18.54 -8.66 -1.69
N MET A 28 19.28 -8.68 -2.79
CA MET A 28 19.46 -9.83 -3.66
C MET A 28 20.59 -10.74 -3.14
N THR A 29 20.65 -11.99 -3.61
CA THR A 29 21.68 -12.96 -3.21
C THR A 29 23.09 -12.56 -3.63
N ASP A 30 23.23 -11.76 -4.68
CA ASP A 30 24.49 -11.14 -5.11
C ASP A 30 24.83 -9.84 -4.34
N THR A 31 24.10 -9.54 -3.27
CA THR A 31 24.20 -8.36 -2.39
C THR A 31 23.77 -7.03 -3.01
N THR A 32 23.27 -7.01 -4.25
CA THR A 32 22.63 -5.82 -4.82
C THR A 32 21.34 -5.48 -4.08
N VAL A 33 20.92 -4.22 -4.13
CA VAL A 33 19.73 -3.72 -3.43
C VAL A 33 18.79 -3.05 -4.41
N GLU A 34 17.56 -3.56 -4.47
CA GLU A 34 16.45 -3.01 -5.24
C GLU A 34 15.50 -2.23 -4.33
N ASN A 35 15.16 -1.01 -4.72
CA ASN A 35 14.20 -0.17 -3.99
C ASN A 35 12.87 -0.11 -4.76
N ILE A 36 11.82 -0.68 -4.18
CA ILE A 36 10.48 -0.76 -4.77
C ILE A 36 9.58 0.24 -4.04
N GLY A 37 9.53 1.47 -4.54
CA GLY A 37 8.66 2.52 -4.01
C GLY A 37 7.19 2.29 -4.36
N GLY A 38 6.28 2.69 -3.47
CA GLY A 38 4.83 2.63 -3.69
C GLY A 38 4.20 1.26 -3.39
N ALA A 39 5.00 0.21 -3.27
CA ALA A 39 4.50 -1.11 -2.93
C ALA A 39 4.10 -1.17 -1.45
N ASP A 40 2.89 -1.67 -1.18
CA ASP A 40 2.35 -1.87 0.17
C ASP A 40 2.15 -3.37 0.51
N ALA A 41 2.18 -4.24 -0.50
CA ALA A 41 2.10 -5.69 -0.37
C ALA A 41 3.07 -6.43 -1.31
N TYR A 42 3.28 -7.72 -1.04
CA TYR A 42 3.91 -8.66 -1.98
C TYR A 42 3.30 -10.05 -1.84
N ALA A 43 3.32 -10.82 -2.92
CA ALA A 43 2.84 -12.20 -2.95
C ALA A 43 3.75 -13.07 -3.82
N GLN A 44 3.75 -14.37 -3.56
CA GLN A 44 4.44 -15.34 -4.41
C GLN A 44 3.55 -15.73 -5.60
N GLU A 45 4.10 -15.61 -6.79
CA GLU A 45 3.46 -16.00 -8.05
C GLU A 45 4.38 -17.00 -8.77
N GLY A 46 4.24 -18.28 -8.40
CA GLY A 46 5.13 -19.33 -8.87
C GLY A 46 6.59 -19.09 -8.44
N PRO A 47 7.55 -18.97 -9.39
CA PRO A 47 8.96 -18.72 -9.07
C PRO A 47 9.27 -17.24 -8.78
N LEU A 48 8.28 -16.35 -8.88
CA LEU A 48 8.45 -14.92 -8.67
C LEU A 48 7.87 -14.49 -7.33
N THR A 49 8.49 -13.47 -6.74
CA THR A 49 7.90 -12.65 -5.70
C THR A 49 7.52 -11.32 -6.34
N THR A 50 6.24 -11.02 -6.33
CA THR A 50 5.66 -9.84 -6.98
C THR A 50 5.22 -8.84 -5.93
N PHE A 51 5.58 -7.58 -6.13
CA PHE A 51 5.25 -6.45 -5.28
C PHE A 51 4.12 -5.63 -5.90
N PHE A 52 3.19 -5.21 -5.04
CA PHE A 52 1.93 -4.58 -5.46
C PHE A 52 1.68 -3.27 -4.73
N ASP A 53 1.01 -2.36 -5.42
CA ASP A 53 0.20 -1.30 -4.82
C ASP A 53 -1.26 -1.78 -4.75
N THR A 54 -1.74 -2.02 -3.54
CA THR A 54 -3.14 -2.40 -3.27
C THR A 54 -4.04 -1.18 -3.06
N GLY A 55 -3.54 0.04 -3.25
CA GLY A 55 -4.25 1.26 -2.89
C GLY A 55 -4.63 1.32 -1.41
N GLY A 56 -3.88 0.67 -0.53
CA GLY A 56 -4.13 0.60 0.91
C GLY A 56 -5.17 -0.45 1.36
N ARG A 57 -5.49 -1.44 0.52
CA ARG A 57 -6.36 -2.56 0.89
C ARG A 57 -5.53 -3.64 1.60
N ASP A 58 -6.15 -4.41 2.49
CA ASP A 58 -5.44 -5.48 3.22
C ASP A 58 -5.21 -6.76 2.38
N VAL A 59 -5.72 -6.81 1.15
CA VAL A 59 -5.68 -7.98 0.27
C VAL A 59 -5.21 -7.57 -1.12
N VAL A 60 -4.42 -8.43 -1.76
CA VAL A 60 -4.08 -8.34 -3.19
C VAL A 60 -5.25 -8.90 -4.00
N ASP A 61 -6.00 -8.01 -4.66
CA ASP A 61 -7.16 -8.33 -5.48
C ASP A 61 -6.93 -7.95 -6.96
N SER A 62 -7.97 -8.10 -7.80
CA SER A 62 -7.91 -7.77 -9.23
C SER A 62 -7.65 -6.29 -9.54
N TRP A 63 -7.73 -5.41 -8.55
CA TRP A 63 -7.45 -3.99 -8.68
C TRP A 63 -6.07 -3.60 -8.12
N ALA A 64 -5.28 -4.57 -7.64
CA ALA A 64 -3.90 -4.32 -7.25
C ALA A 64 -3.02 -4.11 -8.50
N VAL A 65 -2.12 -3.13 -8.41
CA VAL A 65 -1.17 -2.82 -9.50
C VAL A 65 0.16 -3.49 -9.20
N ARG A 66 0.63 -4.34 -10.13
CA ARG A 66 1.96 -4.93 -10.06
C ARG A 66 3.02 -3.86 -10.34
N LEU A 67 3.97 -3.71 -9.42
CA LEU A 67 5.05 -2.73 -9.54
C LEU A 67 6.40 -3.37 -9.91
N MET A 68 6.68 -4.57 -9.39
CA MET A 68 7.92 -5.29 -9.66
C MET A 68 7.72 -6.79 -9.44
N SER A 69 8.38 -7.62 -10.25
CA SER A 69 8.47 -9.07 -10.01
C SER A 69 9.92 -9.50 -10.06
N LEU A 70 10.40 -10.13 -8.98
CA LEU A 70 11.76 -10.63 -8.85
C LEU A 70 11.73 -12.15 -8.72
N ARG A 71 12.79 -12.83 -9.19
CA ARG A 71 12.92 -14.27 -8.94
C ARG A 71 13.07 -14.52 -7.45
N THR A 72 12.20 -15.36 -6.89
CA THR A 72 12.20 -15.66 -5.45
C THR A 72 13.53 -16.26 -5.00
N ALA A 73 14.16 -17.09 -5.85
CA ALA A 73 15.46 -17.71 -5.57
C ALA A 73 16.61 -16.69 -5.46
N ASP A 74 16.43 -15.50 -6.03
CA ASP A 74 17.46 -14.46 -6.07
C ASP A 74 17.27 -13.43 -4.94
N ILE A 75 16.19 -13.51 -4.15
CA ILE A 75 15.93 -12.63 -3.02
C ILE A 75 16.57 -13.19 -1.75
N ALA A 76 17.48 -12.42 -1.14
CA ALA A 76 18.06 -12.76 0.16
C ALA A 76 17.26 -12.16 1.33
N LYS A 77 16.70 -10.96 1.16
CA LYS A 77 15.96 -10.26 2.21
C LYS A 77 14.96 -9.26 1.63
N VAL A 78 13.78 -9.18 2.24
CA VAL A 78 12.80 -8.11 1.98
C VAL A 78 12.63 -7.30 3.26
N LYS A 79 12.77 -5.98 3.18
CA LYS A 79 12.59 -5.06 4.30
C LYS A 79 11.61 -3.96 3.91
N ARG A 80 10.56 -3.76 4.71
CA ARG A 80 9.65 -2.62 4.51
C ARG A 80 10.38 -1.31 4.77
N THR A 81 10.22 -0.36 3.87
CA THR A 81 10.65 1.04 4.04
C THR A 81 9.39 1.89 4.24
N GLY A 82 9.43 2.76 5.25
CA GLY A 82 8.29 3.62 5.62
C GLY A 82 7.25 2.99 6.56
N PRO A 83 6.32 3.81 7.06
CA PRO A 83 5.27 3.37 7.98
C PRO A 83 4.30 2.42 7.27
N ARG A 84 3.81 1.40 8.00
CA ARG A 84 2.63 0.65 7.58
C ARG A 84 1.47 1.67 7.51
N PRO A 85 0.73 1.79 6.39
CA PRO A 85 -0.50 2.56 6.41
C PRO A 85 -1.39 1.99 7.51
N PHE A 86 -1.71 2.83 8.49
CA PHE A 86 -2.63 2.49 9.57
C PHE A 86 -3.98 2.20 8.93
N ALA A 87 -4.42 0.94 9.02
CA ALA A 87 -5.83 0.64 8.92
C ALA A 87 -6.45 1.05 10.26
N PRO A 88 -7.37 2.03 10.33
CA PRO A 88 -8.15 2.25 11.53
C PRO A 88 -8.93 0.98 11.85
N VAL A 89 -8.52 0.29 12.93
CA VAL A 89 -9.37 -0.71 13.55
C VAL A 89 -10.54 0.06 14.16
N LEU A 90 -11.65 0.19 13.43
CA LEU A 90 -12.86 0.78 13.99
C LEU A 90 -13.30 -0.11 15.16
N PRO A 91 -13.54 0.42 16.37
CA PRO A 91 -14.12 -0.37 17.44
C PRO A 91 -15.48 -0.88 16.98
N ILE A 92 -15.70 -2.20 17.07
CA ILE A 92 -17.01 -2.81 16.87
C ILE A 92 -17.91 -2.22 17.96
N THR A 93 -18.69 -1.19 17.62
CA THR A 93 -19.73 -0.70 18.51
C THR A 93 -20.82 -1.75 18.53
N MET A 94 -20.88 -2.52 19.63
CA MET A 94 -22.06 -3.32 19.94
C MET A 94 -23.18 -2.32 20.26
N ALA A 95 -24.09 -2.14 19.31
CA ALA A 95 -25.36 -1.49 19.58
C ALA A 95 -26.12 -2.35 20.60
N SER A 96 -26.33 -1.78 21.79
CA SER A 96 -27.20 -2.34 22.84
C SER A 96 -28.67 -2.15 22.50
#